data_AF-A0A6N7ZSV0-F1
#
_entry.id   AF-A0A6N7ZSV0-F1
#
_cell.length_a   1.000
_cell.length_b   1.000
_cell.length_c   1.000
_cell.angle_alpha   90.00
_cell.angle_beta   90.00
_cell.angle_gamma   90.00
#
_symmetry.space_group_name_H-M   'P 1'
#
loop_
_entity.id
_entity.type
_entity.pdbx_description
1 polymer ?
#
loop_
_entity_poly.entity_id
_entity_poly.type
_entity_poly.pdbx_seq_one_letter_code
_entity_poly.pdbx_strand_id
1 'polypeptide(L)'
;MSTFTVHHRNDGSFEAASIEDPIVYRVLQDESIKGGPWVLVSRPKKGSHDGAVLGSVLEGAFESLDSALESAVCKAVVEEEAPRFRVEMTDGASFQRPGCVSAESVLAGLGWINVREMVGRFVFSGPEEMTEEDASHLVSIDLDKKSLVIGSIDFLKIEDGNSHWCADLKIPYNGFLRSEIIESMGMSAFSEQGLNVACIEWTTRVPVKNWTADIVDLAQWKIANDLTRDGVVETAAV
;
A
#
# COMPACT_ATOMS: atom_id res chain seq x y z
N MET A 1 28.64 9.70 -12.05
CA MET A 1 27.36 10.44 -11.97
C MET A 1 26.57 9.87 -10.81
N SER A 2 26.12 10.71 -9.88
CA SER A 2 25.22 10.30 -8.79
C SER A 2 23.82 10.05 -9.36
N THR A 3 23.25 8.88 -9.13
CA THR A 3 21.88 8.56 -9.53
C THR A 3 20.91 9.41 -8.70
N PHE A 4 19.96 10.08 -9.34
CA PHE A 4 18.89 10.80 -8.64
C PHE A 4 18.10 9.83 -7.76
N THR A 5 17.69 10.25 -6.57
CA THR A 5 17.06 9.36 -5.58
C THR A 5 15.71 9.89 -5.14
N VAL A 6 14.71 9.01 -5.18
CA VAL A 6 13.37 9.21 -4.63
C VAL A 6 13.26 8.40 -3.35
N HIS A 7 12.77 9.01 -2.27
CA HIS A 7 12.65 8.36 -0.97
C HIS A 7 11.21 8.04 -0.62
N HIS A 8 10.91 6.78 -0.33
CA HIS A 8 9.69 6.37 0.37
C HIS A 8 9.68 6.93 1.79
N ARG A 9 8.49 7.20 2.31
CA ARG A 9 8.26 7.76 3.65
C ARG A 9 7.32 6.86 4.45
N ASN A 10 7.36 6.99 5.77
CA ASN A 10 6.51 6.20 6.66
C ASN A 10 5.01 6.51 6.51
N ASP A 11 4.66 7.67 5.93
CA ASP A 11 3.29 8.03 5.57
C ASP A 11 2.85 7.41 4.23
N GLY A 12 3.64 6.51 3.64
CA GLY A 12 3.35 5.85 2.36
C GLY A 12 3.64 6.71 1.12
N SER A 13 4.07 7.95 1.30
CA SER A 13 4.41 8.85 0.19
C SER A 13 5.82 8.63 -0.35
N PHE A 14 6.08 9.13 -1.56
CA PHE A 14 7.40 9.13 -2.19
C PHE A 14 7.86 10.56 -2.43
N GLU A 15 9.14 10.84 -2.23
CA GLU A 15 9.68 12.20 -2.29
C GLU A 15 10.90 12.34 -3.20
N ALA A 16 10.79 13.25 -4.15
CA ALA A 16 11.87 13.73 -5.01
C ALA A 16 12.26 15.16 -4.56
N ALA A 17 13.47 15.33 -4.05
CA ALA A 17 13.96 16.66 -3.66
C ALA A 17 14.46 17.41 -4.90
N SER A 18 14.02 18.66 -5.08
CA SER A 18 14.52 19.53 -6.15
C SER A 18 16.03 19.75 -6.00
N ILE A 19 16.72 19.79 -7.14
CA ILE A 19 18.15 20.11 -7.20
C ILE A 19 18.40 21.63 -7.24
N GLU A 20 17.44 22.41 -7.73
CA GLU A 20 17.57 23.86 -7.90
C GLU A 20 16.94 24.64 -6.74
N ASP A 21 15.80 24.15 -6.22
CA ASP A 21 14.95 24.88 -5.27
C ASP A 21 14.85 24.16 -3.91
N PRO A 22 14.51 24.86 -2.83
CA PRO A 22 14.19 24.26 -1.55
C PRO A 22 12.80 23.62 -1.55
N ILE A 23 12.45 22.89 -2.60
CA ILE A 23 11.15 22.23 -2.81
C ILE A 23 11.34 20.71 -2.79
N VAL A 24 10.37 20.00 -2.23
CA VAL A 24 10.23 18.56 -2.34
C VAL A 24 8.93 18.27 -3.08
N TYR A 25 9.05 17.50 -4.15
CA TYR A 25 7.92 16.96 -4.89
C TYR A 25 7.54 15.64 -4.26
N ARG A 26 6.29 15.52 -3.84
CA ARG A 26 5.77 14.38 -3.11
C ARG A 26 4.65 13.72 -3.89
N VAL A 27 4.79 12.42 -4.12
CA VAL A 27 3.77 11.55 -4.71
C VAL A 27 3.02 10.86 -3.58
N LEU A 28 1.70 11.01 -3.55
CA LEU A 28 0.80 10.37 -2.58
C LEU A 28 -0.53 10.01 -3.25
N GLN A 29 -1.37 9.23 -2.57
CA GLN A 29 -2.73 8.94 -3.06
C GLN A 29 -3.72 9.99 -2.56
N ASP A 30 -4.55 10.52 -3.46
CA ASP A 30 -5.64 11.41 -3.09
C ASP A 30 -6.91 10.61 -2.80
N GLU A 31 -7.23 10.48 -1.52
CA GLU A 31 -8.38 9.74 -1.02
C GLU A 31 -9.72 10.43 -1.28
N SER A 32 -9.71 11.74 -1.55
CA SER A 32 -10.94 12.50 -1.83
C SER A 32 -11.55 12.14 -3.18
N ILE A 33 -10.78 11.47 -4.05
CA ILE A 33 -11.18 11.11 -5.40
C ILE A 33 -11.42 9.61 -5.50
N LYS A 34 -12.58 9.22 -6.05
CA LYS A 34 -12.93 7.81 -6.28
C LYS A 34 -11.84 7.10 -7.07
N GLY A 35 -11.32 6.01 -6.51
CA GLY A 35 -10.21 5.23 -7.09
C GLY A 35 -8.84 5.55 -6.52
N GLY A 36 -8.71 6.67 -5.79
CA GLY A 36 -7.49 7.06 -5.09
C GLY A 36 -6.32 7.32 -6.04
N PRO A 37 -6.44 8.20 -7.06
CA PRO A 37 -5.35 8.43 -8.00
C PRO A 37 -4.06 8.85 -7.29
N TRP A 38 -2.93 8.59 -7.94
CA TRP A 38 -1.67 9.19 -7.50
C TRP A 38 -1.70 10.67 -7.87
N VAL A 39 -1.26 11.52 -6.94
CA VAL A 39 -1.18 12.97 -7.11
C VAL A 39 0.21 13.45 -6.76
N LEU A 40 0.63 14.51 -7.44
CA LEU A 40 1.90 15.19 -7.19
C LEU A 40 1.63 16.50 -6.45
N VAL A 41 2.18 16.62 -5.26
CA VAL A 41 2.14 17.85 -4.46
C VAL A 41 3.55 18.41 -4.32
N SER A 42 3.67 19.73 -4.24
CA SER A 42 4.95 20.38 -3.90
C SER A 42 4.92 20.89 -2.48
N ARG A 43 6.02 20.78 -1.74
CA ARG A 43 6.15 21.38 -0.42
C ARG A 43 7.54 21.98 -0.20
N PRO A 44 7.68 23.00 0.65
CA PRO A 44 8.99 23.47 1.05
C PRO A 44 9.80 22.37 1.76
N LYS A 45 11.11 22.38 1.58
CA LYS A 45 12.04 21.46 2.25
C LYS A 45 12.09 21.80 3.74
N LYS A 46 12.03 20.77 4.60
CA LYS A 46 12.03 20.91 6.07
C LYS A 46 13.20 21.80 6.52
N GLY A 47 12.89 22.95 7.14
CA GLY A 47 13.89 23.96 7.56
C GLY A 47 13.77 25.32 6.86
N SER A 48 12.98 25.44 5.79
CA SER A 48 12.50 26.75 5.34
C SER A 48 11.46 27.26 6.34
N HIS A 49 11.63 28.48 6.85
CA HIS A 49 10.72 29.11 7.81
C HIS A 49 9.31 29.30 7.23
N ASP A 50 8.47 28.26 7.31
CA ASP A 50 7.04 28.41 7.60
C ASP A 50 6.42 27.05 7.94
N GLY A 51 5.61 27.06 8.99
CA GLY A 51 4.87 25.88 9.45
C GLY A 51 3.82 25.43 8.43
N ALA A 52 3.65 24.11 8.31
CA ALA A 52 2.44 23.46 7.78
C ALA A 52 1.74 24.14 6.59
N VAL A 53 2.48 24.49 5.52
CA VAL A 53 1.83 24.79 4.24
C VAL A 53 1.52 23.45 3.56
N LEU A 54 0.23 23.09 3.55
CA LEU A 54 -0.32 22.07 2.66
C LEU A 54 0.20 22.34 1.26
N GLY A 55 0.94 21.38 0.70
CA GLY A 55 1.47 21.53 -0.64
C GLY A 55 0.36 21.78 -1.65
N SER A 56 0.61 22.67 -2.63
CA SER A 56 -0.31 22.80 -3.75
C SER A 56 -0.24 21.52 -4.57
N VAL A 57 -1.41 20.96 -4.90
CA VAL A 57 -1.52 19.90 -5.91
C VAL A 57 -1.05 20.51 -7.23
N LEU A 58 0.07 20.02 -7.73
CA LEU A 58 0.65 20.50 -8.98
C LEU A 58 0.01 19.80 -10.17
N GLU A 59 -0.13 18.49 -10.05
CA GLU A 59 -0.68 17.61 -11.07
C GLU A 59 -1.46 16.50 -10.36
N GLY A 60 -2.67 16.21 -10.86
CA GLY A 60 -3.54 15.19 -10.29
C GLY A 60 -3.92 14.13 -11.33
N ALA A 61 -4.32 12.95 -10.85
CA ALA A 61 -4.87 11.84 -11.64
C ALA A 61 -3.86 10.97 -12.41
N PHE A 62 -2.68 10.67 -11.84
CA PHE A 62 -1.83 9.63 -12.41
C PHE A 62 -2.45 8.24 -12.18
N GLU A 63 -2.57 7.46 -13.25
CA GLU A 63 -3.12 6.10 -13.20
C GLU A 63 -2.14 5.08 -12.59
N SER A 64 -0.83 5.34 -12.69
CA SER A 64 0.23 4.47 -12.19
C SER A 64 1.23 5.22 -11.32
N LEU A 65 1.86 4.49 -10.39
CA LEU A 65 2.92 5.03 -9.55
C LEU A 65 4.14 5.39 -10.40
N ASP A 66 4.47 4.63 -11.44
CA ASP A 66 5.60 4.94 -12.33
C ASP A 66 5.44 6.32 -12.97
N SER A 67 4.27 6.63 -13.54
CA SER A 67 4.01 7.95 -14.15
C SER A 67 4.08 9.09 -13.13
N ALA A 68 3.59 8.87 -11.91
CA ALA A 68 3.65 9.87 -10.85
C ALA A 68 5.09 10.11 -10.38
N LEU A 69 5.88 9.04 -10.21
CA LEU A 69 7.30 9.13 -9.85
C LEU A 69 8.12 9.82 -10.94
N GLU A 70 7.86 9.49 -12.21
CA GLU A 70 8.49 10.12 -13.36
C GLU A 70 8.22 11.63 -13.39
N SER A 71 6.96 12.06 -13.27
CA SER A 71 6.62 13.49 -13.21
C SER A 71 7.31 14.18 -12.02
N ALA A 72 7.31 13.55 -10.83
CA ALA A 72 8.00 14.10 -9.67
C ALA A 72 9.50 14.31 -9.90
N VAL A 73 10.16 13.37 -10.58
CA VAL A 73 11.59 13.46 -10.92
C VAL A 73 11.83 14.53 -11.98
N CYS A 74 11.05 14.57 -13.06
CA CYS A 74 11.14 15.62 -14.09
C CYS A 74 11.07 17.02 -13.47
N LYS A 75 10.11 17.25 -12.57
CA LYS A 75 10.01 18.52 -11.84
C LYS A 75 11.21 18.77 -10.92
N ALA A 76 11.72 17.74 -10.26
CA ALA A 76 12.84 17.86 -9.34
C ALA A 76 14.19 18.16 -10.03
N VAL A 77 14.38 17.68 -11.26
CA VAL A 77 15.60 17.92 -12.04
C VAL A 77 15.46 19.00 -13.12
N VAL A 78 14.25 19.52 -13.32
CA VAL A 78 13.92 20.53 -14.35
C VAL A 78 14.22 20.02 -15.77
N GLU A 79 13.86 18.77 -16.03
CA GLU A 79 14.00 18.11 -17.34
C GLU A 79 12.63 17.64 -17.86
N GLU A 80 12.48 17.53 -19.19
CA GLU A 80 11.25 17.01 -19.81
C GLU A 80 11.11 15.49 -19.65
N GLU A 81 12.23 14.77 -19.73
CA GLU A 81 12.30 13.32 -19.55
C GLU A 81 13.04 12.98 -18.26
N ALA A 82 12.52 12.04 -17.46
CA ALA A 82 13.15 11.70 -16.20
C ALA A 82 14.47 10.94 -16.44
N PRO A 83 15.60 11.38 -15.86
CA PRO A 83 16.82 10.60 -15.88
C PRO A 83 16.61 9.30 -15.11
N ARG A 84 17.47 8.29 -15.31
CA ARG A 84 17.45 7.09 -14.47
C ARG A 84 17.59 7.47 -12.99
N PHE A 85 16.64 7.01 -12.18
CA PHE A 85 16.59 7.29 -10.75
C PHE A 85 16.45 6.01 -9.92
N ARG A 86 16.80 6.11 -8.64
CA ARG A 86 16.65 5.05 -7.64
C ARG A 86 15.47 5.41 -6.73
N VAL A 87 14.63 4.43 -6.43
CA VAL A 87 13.63 4.52 -5.36
C VAL A 87 14.17 3.80 -4.14
N GLU A 88 14.33 4.50 -3.03
CA GLU A 88 14.77 3.97 -1.74
C GLU A 88 13.61 3.83 -0.78
N MET A 89 13.47 2.63 -0.22
CA MET A 89 12.45 2.27 0.74
C MET A 89 12.93 2.59 2.16
N THR A 90 11.99 2.73 3.10
CA THR A 90 12.31 3.07 4.50
C THR A 90 13.00 1.92 5.25
N ASP A 91 12.91 0.70 4.74
CA ASP A 91 13.62 -0.50 5.21
C ASP A 91 15.04 -0.65 4.58
N GLY A 92 15.44 0.27 3.70
CA GLY A 92 16.71 0.21 2.97
C GLY A 92 16.67 -0.60 1.67
N ALA A 93 15.56 -1.26 1.34
CA ALA A 93 15.38 -1.85 0.01
C ALA A 93 15.39 -0.75 -1.06
N SER A 94 15.79 -1.08 -2.29
CA SER A 94 15.75 -0.11 -3.38
C SER A 94 15.57 -0.76 -4.74
N PHE A 95 15.05 0.01 -5.69
CA PHE A 95 14.94 -0.40 -7.09
C PHE A 95 15.19 0.80 -8.03
N GLN A 96 15.45 0.53 -9.32
CA GLN A 96 15.75 1.58 -10.30
C GLN A 96 14.58 1.83 -11.26
N ARG A 97 14.51 3.05 -11.80
CA ARG A 97 13.52 3.48 -12.79
C ARG A 97 14.15 4.33 -13.90
N PRO A 98 13.58 4.30 -15.13
CA PRO A 98 12.48 3.42 -15.59
C PRO A 98 12.89 1.94 -15.63
N GLY A 99 11.92 1.03 -15.56
CA GLY A 99 12.14 -0.42 -15.55
C GLY A 99 11.07 -1.17 -16.35
N CYS A 100 11.30 -2.46 -16.65
CA CYS A 100 10.37 -3.28 -17.44
C CYS A 100 9.14 -3.79 -16.67
N VAL A 101 9.14 -3.62 -15.34
CA VAL A 101 8.11 -4.10 -14.42
C VAL A 101 7.61 -2.89 -13.63
N SER A 102 6.29 -2.78 -13.43
CA SER A 102 5.71 -1.63 -12.74
C SER A 102 6.21 -1.46 -11.31
N ALA A 103 6.24 -0.23 -10.80
CA ALA A 103 6.60 0.09 -9.41
C ALA A 103 5.79 -0.72 -8.40
N GLU A 104 4.48 -0.81 -8.60
CA GLU A 104 3.61 -1.58 -7.72
C GLU A 104 3.95 -3.07 -7.71
N SER A 105 4.32 -3.64 -8.86
CA SER A 105 4.68 -5.06 -8.97
C SER A 105 6.05 -5.33 -8.33
N VAL A 106 7.02 -4.42 -8.50
CA VAL A 106 8.32 -4.52 -7.82
C VAL A 106 8.14 -4.42 -6.31
N LEU A 107 7.34 -3.45 -5.85
CA LEU A 107 7.01 -3.27 -4.43
C LEU A 107 6.34 -4.51 -3.85
N ALA A 108 5.32 -5.05 -4.53
CA ALA A 108 4.67 -6.29 -4.12
C ALA A 108 5.65 -7.46 -4.01
N GLY A 109 6.56 -7.62 -4.99
CA GLY A 109 7.61 -8.65 -4.96
C GLY A 109 8.65 -8.45 -3.85
N LEU A 110 8.84 -7.21 -3.40
CA LEU A 110 9.67 -6.87 -2.23
C LEU A 110 8.91 -7.02 -0.91
N GLY A 111 7.63 -7.42 -0.92
CA GLY A 111 6.80 -7.55 0.29
C GLY A 111 6.13 -6.25 0.74
N TRP A 112 6.12 -5.21 -0.10
CA TRP A 112 5.42 -3.96 0.15
C TRP A 112 4.01 -3.99 -0.46
N ILE A 113 3.00 -3.85 0.37
CA ILE A 113 1.58 -3.92 0.00
C ILE A 113 0.97 -2.53 0.11
N ASN A 114 0.20 -2.13 -0.90
CA ASN A 114 -0.55 -0.87 -0.90
C ASN A 114 -1.86 -1.03 -0.12
N VAL A 115 -1.84 -0.63 1.15
CA VAL A 115 -2.93 -0.75 2.12
C VAL A 115 -3.81 0.50 2.04
N ARG A 116 -5.12 0.29 1.89
CA ARG A 116 -6.11 1.38 1.88
C ARG A 116 -6.68 1.64 3.25
N GLU A 117 -7.15 0.57 3.89
CA GLU A 117 -7.73 0.62 5.23
C GLU A 117 -7.22 -0.56 6.06
N MET A 118 -7.15 -0.34 7.37
CA MET A 118 -7.00 -1.39 8.37
C MET A 118 -8.34 -1.56 9.08
N VAL A 119 -8.76 -2.81 9.26
CA VAL A 119 -10.01 -3.18 9.92
C VAL A 119 -9.65 -3.93 11.21
N GLY A 120 -9.99 -3.38 12.36
CA GLY A 120 -9.82 -4.00 13.66
C GLY A 120 -11.14 -4.54 14.18
N ARG A 121 -11.17 -5.79 14.63
CA ARG A 121 -12.38 -6.39 15.24
C ARG A 121 -12.44 -6.06 16.72
N PHE A 122 -13.40 -5.24 17.12
CA PHE A 122 -13.62 -4.86 18.51
C PHE A 122 -14.76 -5.68 19.12
N VAL A 123 -14.46 -6.43 20.18
CA VAL A 123 -15.45 -7.28 20.86
C VAL A 123 -15.89 -6.62 22.15
N PHE A 124 -17.19 -6.56 22.39
CA PHE A 124 -17.78 -6.00 23.60
C PHE A 124 -19.02 -6.77 24.02
N SER A 125 -19.49 -6.51 25.24
CA SER A 125 -20.68 -7.14 25.82
C SER A 125 -21.62 -6.09 26.38
N GLY A 126 -22.92 -6.31 26.24
CA GLY A 126 -23.96 -5.49 26.81
C GLY A 126 -25.07 -6.32 27.45
N PRO A 127 -26.15 -5.67 27.92
CA PRO A 127 -27.34 -6.36 28.44
C PRO A 127 -27.92 -7.35 27.42
N GLU A 128 -28.52 -8.45 27.89
CA GLU A 128 -29.11 -9.49 27.03
C GLU A 128 -30.08 -8.94 25.96
N GLU A 129 -30.85 -7.92 26.30
CA GLU A 129 -31.86 -7.31 25.43
C GLU A 129 -31.32 -6.19 24.52
N MET A 130 -29.99 -5.93 24.53
CA MET A 130 -29.37 -4.92 23.68
C MET A 130 -29.65 -5.22 22.21
N THR A 131 -30.12 -4.22 21.47
CA THR A 131 -30.33 -4.33 20.03
C THR A 131 -29.07 -3.97 19.24
N GLU A 132 -29.03 -4.28 17.94
CA GLU A 132 -27.96 -3.83 17.05
C GLU A 132 -27.83 -2.29 17.01
N GLU A 133 -28.97 -1.58 17.08
CA GLU A 133 -29.01 -0.12 17.12
C GLU A 133 -28.38 0.42 18.42
N ASP A 134 -28.71 -0.18 19.57
CA ASP A 134 -28.10 0.17 20.85
C ASP A 134 -26.60 -0.13 20.88
N ALA A 135 -26.20 -1.28 20.34
CA ALA A 135 -24.80 -1.69 20.22
C ALA A 135 -24.01 -0.71 19.33
N SER A 136 -24.59 -0.29 18.21
CA SER A 136 -24.03 0.72 17.32
C SER A 136 -23.90 2.09 17.96
N HIS A 137 -24.93 2.51 18.69
CA HIS A 137 -24.91 3.77 19.42
C HIS A 137 -23.85 3.77 20.53
N LEU A 138 -23.70 2.65 21.28
CA LEU A 138 -22.67 2.50 22.31
C LEU A 138 -21.27 2.65 21.73
N VAL A 139 -20.97 1.93 20.65
CA VAL A 139 -19.67 2.01 19.96
C VAL A 139 -19.45 3.43 19.41
N SER A 140 -20.49 4.08 18.86
CA SER A 140 -20.39 5.44 18.35
C SER A 140 -20.01 6.46 19.42
N ILE A 141 -20.58 6.36 20.63
CA ILE A 141 -20.23 7.24 21.76
C ILE A 141 -18.76 7.09 22.15
N ASP A 142 -18.25 5.85 22.18
CA ASP A 142 -16.85 5.57 22.54
C ASP A 142 -15.85 6.04 21.46
N LEU A 143 -16.32 6.24 20.23
CA LEU A 143 -15.50 6.60 19.08
C LEU A 143 -15.61 8.07 18.66
N ASP A 144 -16.52 8.88 19.23
CA ASP A 144 -16.81 10.28 18.85
C ASP A 144 -15.58 11.22 18.93
N LYS A 145 -14.45 10.76 19.49
CA LYS A 145 -13.18 11.51 19.57
C LYS A 145 -12.03 10.88 18.80
N LYS A 146 -12.29 9.85 17.99
CA LYS A 146 -11.27 9.03 17.33
C LYS A 146 -11.43 9.11 15.81
N SER A 147 -10.32 9.00 15.08
CA SER A 147 -10.31 9.02 13.60
C SER A 147 -10.70 7.65 13.02
N LEU A 148 -11.81 7.09 13.48
CA LEU A 148 -12.26 5.74 13.19
C LEU A 148 -13.62 5.76 12.48
N VAL A 149 -13.80 4.82 11.55
CA VAL A 149 -15.09 4.59 10.88
C VAL A 149 -15.64 3.25 11.37
N ILE A 150 -16.89 3.25 11.86
CA ILE A 150 -17.59 2.02 12.23
C ILE A 150 -18.01 1.31 10.95
N GLY A 151 -17.67 0.03 10.86
CA GLY A 151 -18.09 -0.91 9.83
C GLY A 151 -19.38 -1.62 10.20
N SER A 152 -19.42 -2.95 10.07
CA SER A 152 -20.54 -3.76 10.54
C SER A 152 -20.48 -3.96 12.05
N ILE A 153 -21.65 -4.25 12.62
CA ILE A 153 -21.79 -4.70 13.99
C ILE A 153 -22.55 -6.01 13.94
N ASP A 154 -21.89 -7.07 14.38
CA ASP A 154 -22.37 -8.44 14.27
C ASP A 154 -22.67 -9.00 15.67
N PHE A 155 -23.89 -9.51 15.85
CA PHE A 155 -24.25 -10.25 17.06
C PHE A 155 -23.54 -11.60 17.07
N LEU A 156 -22.87 -11.92 18.18
CA LEU A 156 -22.15 -13.17 18.33
C LEU A 156 -22.98 -14.23 19.06
N LYS A 157 -23.41 -13.92 20.30
CA LYS A 157 -24.15 -14.84 21.17
C LYS A 157 -24.67 -14.14 22.43
N ILE A 158 -25.55 -14.82 23.17
CA ILE A 158 -25.87 -14.51 24.57
C ILE A 158 -25.16 -15.52 25.47
N GLU A 159 -24.49 -15.04 26.51
CA GLU A 159 -23.81 -15.86 27.52
C GLU A 159 -23.88 -15.14 28.88
N ASP A 160 -24.21 -15.89 29.95
CA ASP A 160 -24.31 -15.37 31.32
C ASP A 160 -25.18 -14.11 31.47
N GLY A 161 -26.28 -14.02 30.72
CA GLY A 161 -27.20 -12.88 30.74
C GLY A 161 -26.66 -11.62 30.05
N ASN A 162 -25.61 -11.75 29.24
CA ASN A 162 -25.05 -10.66 28.43
C ASN A 162 -25.13 -11.01 26.95
N SER A 163 -25.38 -10.01 26.10
CA SER A 163 -25.23 -10.11 24.65
C SER A 163 -23.79 -9.73 24.26
N HIS A 164 -23.19 -10.53 23.39
CA HIS A 164 -21.83 -10.33 22.90
C HIS A 164 -21.85 -9.88 21.44
N TRP A 165 -21.05 -8.87 21.13
CA TRP A 165 -21.05 -8.18 19.84
C TRP A 165 -19.62 -8.03 19.31
N CYS A 166 -19.49 -8.00 17.99
CA CYS A 166 -18.27 -7.64 17.29
C CYS A 166 -18.53 -6.42 16.41
N ALA A 167 -17.77 -5.35 16.59
CA ALA A 167 -17.77 -4.21 15.69
C ALA A 167 -16.51 -4.21 14.84
N ASP A 168 -16.67 -4.04 13.54
CA ASP A 168 -15.56 -3.72 12.65
C ASP A 168 -15.22 -2.23 12.79
N LEU A 169 -13.99 -1.92 13.18
CA LEU A 169 -13.50 -0.55 13.30
C LEU A 169 -12.46 -0.31 12.22
N LYS A 170 -12.56 0.81 11.48
CA LYS A 170 -11.72 1.08 10.32
C LYS A 170 -10.84 2.30 10.50
N ILE A 171 -9.55 2.15 10.19
CA ILE A 171 -8.56 3.24 10.11
C ILE A 171 -8.16 3.41 8.63
N PRO A 172 -8.44 4.57 8.01
CA PRO A 172 -7.85 4.92 6.72
C PRO A 172 -6.33 5.02 6.82
N TYR A 173 -5.59 4.43 5.87
CA TYR A 173 -4.12 4.43 5.89
C TYR A 173 -3.50 4.88 4.56
N ASN A 174 -3.99 4.37 3.43
CA ASN A 174 -3.59 4.71 2.05
C ASN A 174 -2.08 4.89 1.84
N GLY A 175 -1.33 3.80 1.98
CA GLY A 175 0.12 3.81 1.84
C GLY A 175 0.71 2.42 1.67
N PHE A 176 2.02 2.35 1.46
CA PHE A 176 2.72 1.07 1.39
C PHE A 176 3.18 0.61 2.77
N LEU A 177 2.92 -0.66 3.10
CA LEU A 177 3.38 -1.33 4.30
C LEU A 177 4.05 -2.64 3.98
N ARG A 178 5.02 -3.01 4.82
CA ARG A 178 5.61 -4.36 4.78
C ARG A 178 4.56 -5.37 5.22
N SER A 179 4.36 -6.41 4.42
CA SER A 179 3.43 -7.50 4.72
C SER A 179 3.72 -8.18 6.05
N GLU A 180 4.99 -8.24 6.45
CA GLU A 180 5.44 -8.92 7.68
C GLU A 180 5.15 -8.14 8.97
N ILE A 181 4.94 -6.82 8.88
CA ILE A 181 4.70 -5.96 10.07
C ILE A 181 3.29 -5.36 10.09
N ILE A 182 2.50 -5.53 9.03
CA ILE A 182 1.19 -4.88 8.87
C ILE A 182 0.25 -5.15 10.04
N GLU A 183 0.23 -6.37 10.56
CA GLU A 183 -0.57 -6.75 11.72
C GLU A 183 -0.12 -5.98 12.97
N SER A 184 1.18 -5.96 13.26
CA SER A 184 1.74 -5.24 14.42
C SER A 184 1.52 -3.71 14.33
N MET A 185 1.59 -3.15 13.13
CA MET A 185 1.31 -1.73 12.89
C MET A 185 -0.17 -1.43 13.07
N GLY A 186 -1.06 -2.29 12.57
CA GLY A 186 -2.50 -2.15 12.79
C GLY A 186 -2.85 -2.21 14.27
N MET A 187 -2.36 -3.22 14.99
CA MET A 187 -2.57 -3.34 16.44
C MET A 187 -2.09 -2.10 17.19
N SER A 188 -0.93 -1.57 16.82
CA SER A 188 -0.39 -0.34 17.42
C SER A 188 -1.28 0.87 17.13
N ALA A 189 -1.76 1.02 15.89
CA ALA A 189 -2.64 2.12 15.49
C ALA A 189 -3.98 2.10 16.27
N PHE A 190 -4.60 0.94 16.47
CA PHE A 190 -5.81 0.82 17.31
C PHE A 190 -5.51 1.08 18.79
N SER A 191 -4.36 0.62 19.29
CA SER A 191 -3.94 0.87 20.67
C SER A 191 -3.68 2.36 20.94
N GLU A 192 -3.14 3.11 19.98
CA GLU A 192 -2.97 4.57 20.08
C GLU A 192 -4.31 5.31 20.17
N GLN A 193 -5.36 4.73 19.57
CA GLN A 193 -6.75 5.19 19.73
C GLN A 193 -7.39 4.68 21.03
N GLY A 194 -6.64 4.02 21.92
CA GLY A 194 -7.14 3.46 23.17
C GLY A 194 -8.11 2.30 22.97
N LEU A 195 -7.95 1.52 21.90
CA LEU A 195 -8.78 0.35 21.60
C LEU A 195 -7.93 -0.92 21.63
N ASN A 196 -8.49 -1.98 22.21
CA ASN A 196 -7.93 -3.31 22.16
C ASN A 196 -8.79 -4.16 21.22
N VAL A 197 -8.28 -4.41 20.02
CA VAL A 197 -8.98 -5.20 18.99
C VAL A 197 -8.47 -6.64 19.01
N ALA A 198 -9.35 -7.60 18.73
CA ALA A 198 -9.04 -9.02 18.78
C ALA A 198 -8.14 -9.47 17.62
N CYS A 199 -8.32 -8.88 16.44
CA CYS A 199 -7.50 -9.13 15.26
C CYS A 199 -7.56 -7.94 14.29
N ILE A 200 -6.61 -7.93 13.34
CA ILE A 200 -6.52 -6.95 12.25
C ILE A 200 -6.69 -7.64 10.90
N GLU A 201 -7.53 -7.06 10.07
CA GLU A 201 -7.61 -7.31 8.63
C GLU A 201 -7.26 -6.03 7.87
N TRP A 202 -7.00 -6.12 6.57
CA TRP A 202 -6.69 -4.95 5.76
C TRP A 202 -7.18 -5.14 4.32
N THR A 203 -7.52 -4.03 3.67
CA THR A 203 -7.85 -4.06 2.24
C THR A 203 -6.74 -3.43 1.41
N THR A 204 -6.44 -4.08 0.30
CA THR A 204 -5.37 -3.69 -0.61
C THR A 204 -5.94 -3.07 -1.87
N ARG A 205 -5.30 -2.02 -2.39
CA ARG A 205 -5.73 -1.41 -3.66
C ARG A 205 -5.64 -2.37 -4.85
N VAL A 206 -4.54 -3.10 -4.93
CA VAL A 206 -4.29 -4.12 -5.95
C VAL A 206 -4.30 -5.47 -5.24
N PRO A 207 -5.15 -6.43 -5.65
CA PRO A 207 -5.11 -7.77 -5.07
C PRO A 207 -3.70 -8.32 -5.21
N VAL A 208 -3.10 -8.75 -4.10
CA VAL A 208 -1.81 -9.45 -4.14
C VAL A 208 -2.03 -10.76 -4.88
N LYS A 209 -1.65 -10.80 -6.16
CA LYS A 209 -1.58 -12.06 -6.90
C LYS A 209 -0.29 -12.74 -6.47
N ASN A 210 -0.40 -13.86 -5.77
CA ASN A 210 0.73 -14.76 -5.57
C ASN A 210 1.09 -15.35 -6.94
N TRP A 211 2.07 -14.74 -7.60
CA TRP A 211 2.65 -15.32 -8.81
C TRP A 211 3.56 -16.45 -8.38
N THR A 212 3.10 -17.70 -8.54
CA THR A 212 4.00 -18.84 -8.56
C THR A 212 4.76 -18.79 -9.87
N ALA A 213 6.07 -18.54 -9.81
CA ALA A 213 6.92 -18.72 -10.97
C ALA A 213 7.13 -20.22 -11.18
N ASP A 214 6.64 -20.75 -12.30
CA ASP A 214 7.09 -22.05 -12.77
C ASP A 214 8.56 -21.91 -13.16
N ILE A 215 9.45 -22.51 -12.35
CA ILE A 215 10.86 -22.62 -12.72
C ILE A 215 10.92 -23.59 -13.89
N VAL A 216 10.99 -23.06 -15.11
CA VAL A 216 11.33 -23.85 -16.29
C VAL A 216 12.81 -24.19 -16.18
N ASP A 217 13.12 -25.42 -15.79
CA ASP A 217 14.47 -25.95 -15.86
C ASP A 217 14.90 -26.03 -17.33
N LEU A 218 15.69 -25.04 -17.76
CA LEU A 218 16.21 -24.95 -19.12
C LEU A 218 17.09 -26.15 -19.47
N ALA A 219 17.65 -26.88 -18.49
CA ALA A 219 18.39 -28.11 -18.75
C ALA A 219 17.45 -29.25 -19.19
N GLN A 220 16.27 -29.36 -18.56
CA GLN A 220 15.23 -30.32 -18.98
C GLN A 220 14.63 -29.95 -20.34
N TRP A 221 14.46 -28.64 -20.61
CA TRP A 221 13.95 -28.16 -21.89
C TRP A 221 14.90 -28.47 -23.06
N LYS A 222 16.22 -28.47 -22.82
CA LYS A 222 17.23 -28.83 -23.83
C LYS A 222 17.21 -30.32 -24.14
N ILE A 223 17.08 -31.18 -23.13
CA ILE A 223 16.99 -32.65 -23.29
C ILE A 223 15.74 -33.03 -24.10
N ALA A 224 14.60 -32.40 -23.82
CA ALA A 224 13.36 -32.66 -24.56
C ALA A 224 13.45 -32.25 -26.05
N ASN A 225 14.13 -31.14 -26.35
CA ASN A 225 14.27 -30.66 -27.73
C ASN A 225 15.38 -31.38 -28.52
N ASP A 226 16.45 -31.84 -27.87
CA ASP A 226 17.49 -32.64 -28.52
C ASP A 226 16.95 -34.05 -28.90
N LEU A 227 16.07 -34.64 -28.06
CA LEU A 227 15.40 -35.91 -28.37
C LEU A 227 14.43 -35.83 -29.56
N THR A 228 13.84 -34.66 -29.83
CA THR A 228 13.00 -34.45 -31.03
C THR A 228 13.80 -34.17 -32.30
N ARG A 229 15.08 -33.78 -32.17
CA ARG A 229 15.95 -33.49 -33.32
C ARG A 229 16.68 -34.72 -33.85
N ASP A 230 16.96 -35.69 -32.99
CA ASP A 230 17.58 -36.98 -33.38
C ASP A 230 16.53 -38.03 -33.81
N GLY A 231 15.24 -37.70 -33.75
CA GLY A 231 14.12 -38.52 -34.21
C GLY A 231 13.80 -38.40 -35.70
N VAL A 232 14.80 -38.37 -36.58
CA VAL A 232 14.60 -38.77 -37.98
C VAL A 232 14.54 -40.30 -38.00
N VAL A 233 13.37 -40.85 -37.67
CA VAL A 233 13.10 -42.26 -37.99
C VAL A 233 12.79 -42.30 -39.48
N GLU A 234 13.77 -42.80 -40.25
CA GLU A 234 13.58 -43.31 -41.59
C GLU A 234 12.38 -44.28 -41.61
N THR A 235 11.25 -43.84 -42.15
CA THR A 235 10.27 -44.77 -42.72
C THR A 235 10.83 -45.25 -44.06
N ALA A 236 11.65 -46.30 -44.01
CA ALA A 236 11.98 -47.11 -45.17
C ALA A 236 10.73 -47.89 -45.61
N ALA A 237 10.45 -47.83 -46.90
CA ALA A 237 9.39 -48.56 -47.57
C ALA A 237 9.61 -50.08 -47.53
N VAL A 238 8.53 -50.83 -47.30
CA VAL A 238 8.20 -52.09 -48.00
C VAL A 238 6.69 -52.11 -48.22
#